data_AF-A0A2Z5FVR5-F1
#
_entry.id   AF-A0A2Z5FVR5-F1
#
_cell.length_a   1.000
_cell.length_b   1.000
_cell.length_c   1.000
_cell.angle_alpha   90.00
_cell.angle_beta   90.00
_cell.angle_gamma   90.00
#
_symmetry.space_group_name_H-M   'P 1'
#
loop_
_entity.id
_entity.type
_entity.pdbx_description
1 polymer ?
#
loop_
_entity_poly.entity_id
_entity_poly.type
_entity_poly.pdbx_seq_one_letter_code
_entity_poly.pdbx_strand_id
1 'polypeptide(L)'
;MYSTFLGNGGLEGASPFGPLALAVDGYGDAYLAGEFNGEEPFPVTSGAFQTTTTDGTGFVSKFSPTGRSLIYSTFLGGNPSDFNSAVDGIAVDPEGHLYATGSTAATNFPVTSDAYQKSNGAVPGRYNAFFTELNLDGSALEYSTYLGGAGGQYGDFGSSIAVDKSGNAFVFGEVSSPNFPVTKGAYRTTNIASGTELSDSLPLSSPQS
;
A
#
# COMPACT_ATOMS: atom_id res chain seq x y z
N MET A 1 -22.31 -18.33 -6.86
CA MET A 1 -21.96 -17.00 -7.38
C MET A 1 -22.46 -15.97 -6.37
N TYR A 2 -21.55 -15.15 -5.85
CA TYR A 2 -21.86 -14.05 -4.93
C TYR A 2 -21.21 -12.78 -5.51
N SER A 3 -21.84 -11.64 -5.30
CA SER A 3 -21.34 -10.33 -5.68
C SER A 3 -21.57 -9.37 -4.53
N THR A 4 -20.61 -8.51 -4.27
CA THR A 4 -20.75 -7.38 -3.34
C THR A 4 -20.26 -6.11 -4.01
N PHE A 5 -20.58 -4.97 -3.40
CA PHE A 5 -20.09 -3.67 -3.82
C PHE A 5 -19.23 -3.09 -2.70
N LEU A 6 -17.98 -2.76 -3.01
CA LEU A 6 -17.03 -2.14 -2.10
C LEU A 6 -16.27 -1.07 -2.87
N GLY A 7 -16.32 0.18 -2.41
CA GLY A 7 -15.76 1.33 -3.12
C GLY A 7 -16.84 2.25 -3.69
N ASN A 8 -16.44 3.30 -4.42
CA ASN A 8 -17.36 4.35 -4.83
C ASN A 8 -18.02 4.04 -6.18
N GLY A 9 -19.33 4.27 -6.27
CA GLY A 9 -20.11 4.15 -7.49
C GLY A 9 -20.06 5.50 -8.19
N GLY A 10 -18.94 5.79 -8.86
CA GLY A 10 -18.70 7.12 -9.41
C GLY A 10 -19.84 7.59 -10.32
N LEU A 11 -20.40 8.76 -10.00
CA LEU A 11 -21.10 9.60 -10.97
C LEU A 11 -20.12 9.96 -12.10
N GLU A 12 -20.61 10.12 -13.33
CA GLU A 12 -19.78 10.40 -14.51
C GLU A 12 -18.77 11.53 -14.25
N GLY A 13 -17.47 11.23 -14.40
CA GLY A 13 -16.38 12.21 -14.36
C GLY A 13 -15.48 12.17 -13.11
N ALA A 14 -15.76 11.35 -12.10
CA ALA A 14 -14.78 11.06 -11.06
C ALA A 14 -13.65 10.16 -11.60
N SER A 15 -12.38 10.47 -11.29
CA SER A 15 -11.26 9.55 -11.50
C SER A 15 -11.62 8.18 -10.89
N PRO A 16 -11.19 7.04 -11.47
CA PRO A 16 -11.62 5.71 -11.04
C PRO A 16 -10.96 5.33 -9.70
N PHE A 17 -11.40 5.97 -8.61
CA PHE A 17 -11.02 5.60 -7.25
C PHE A 17 -11.86 4.39 -6.84
N GLY A 18 -11.19 3.25 -6.70
CA GLY A 18 -11.83 1.96 -6.49
C GLY A 18 -10.83 0.89 -6.10
N PRO A 19 -11.23 -0.40 -6.11
CA PRO A 19 -10.30 -1.48 -5.84
C PRO A 19 -9.24 -1.57 -6.95
N LEU A 20 -7.97 -1.53 -6.55
CA LEU A 20 -6.80 -1.58 -7.43
C LEU A 20 -6.12 -2.94 -7.37
N ALA A 21 -6.29 -3.68 -6.27
CA ALA A 21 -5.64 -4.97 -6.06
C ALA A 21 -6.56 -6.01 -5.40
N LEU A 22 -6.33 -7.28 -5.76
CA LEU A 22 -6.99 -8.46 -5.20
C LEU A 22 -5.94 -9.55 -4.93
N ALA A 23 -6.01 -10.17 -3.77
CA ALA A 23 -5.27 -11.38 -3.43
C ALA A 23 -6.19 -12.41 -2.76
N VAL A 24 -5.79 -13.69 -2.76
CA VAL A 24 -6.51 -14.77 -2.09
C VAL A 24 -5.50 -15.63 -1.34
N ASP A 25 -5.77 -15.93 -0.07
CA ASP A 25 -4.89 -16.76 0.76
C ASP A 25 -5.14 -18.28 0.57
N GLY A 26 -4.33 -19.10 1.26
CA GLY A 26 -4.46 -20.56 1.22
C GLY A 26 -5.76 -21.11 1.83
N TYR A 27 -6.47 -20.31 2.63
CA TYR A 27 -7.77 -20.65 3.23
C TYR A 27 -8.95 -20.22 2.35
N GLY A 28 -8.68 -19.43 1.31
CA GLY A 28 -9.64 -18.90 0.36
C GLY A 28 -10.21 -17.55 0.75
N ASP A 29 -9.71 -16.90 1.80
CA ASP A 29 -10.11 -15.53 2.13
C ASP A 29 -9.62 -14.58 1.05
N ALA A 30 -10.49 -13.65 0.63
CA ALA A 30 -10.17 -12.69 -0.42
C ALA A 30 -9.82 -11.33 0.20
N TYR A 31 -8.73 -10.74 -0.27
CA TYR A 31 -8.23 -9.45 0.18
C TYR A 31 -8.37 -8.45 -0.95
N LEU A 32 -8.89 -7.27 -0.64
CA LEU A 32 -9.18 -6.21 -1.60
C LEU A 32 -8.58 -4.91 -1.07
N ALA A 33 -7.91 -4.17 -1.93
CA ALA A 33 -7.29 -2.90 -1.57
C ALA A 33 -7.43 -1.88 -2.68
N GLY A 34 -7.33 -0.61 -2.33
CA GLY A 34 -7.44 0.48 -3.28
C GLY A 34 -7.50 1.84 -2.61
N GLU A 35 -8.17 2.78 -3.26
CA GLU A 35 -8.32 4.15 -2.81
C GLU A 35 -9.78 4.43 -2.41
N PHE A 36 -9.94 5.11 -1.28
CA PHE A 36 -11.18 5.72 -0.82
C PHE A 36 -11.11 7.23 -1.03
N ASN A 37 -12.16 7.86 -1.58
CA ASN A 37 -12.15 9.28 -1.96
C ASN A 37 -12.86 10.22 -0.95
N GLY A 38 -13.34 9.72 0.19
CA GLY A 38 -13.95 10.55 1.23
C GLY A 38 -15.45 10.84 1.07
N GLU A 39 -16.09 10.45 -0.03
CA GLU A 39 -17.43 10.95 -0.37
C GLU A 39 -18.60 10.10 0.18
N GLU A 40 -18.38 8.85 0.57
CA GLU A 40 -19.42 7.95 1.08
C GLU A 40 -18.94 7.13 2.28
N PRO A 41 -19.84 6.62 3.15
CA PRO A 41 -19.44 5.75 4.24
C PRO A 41 -18.72 4.49 3.73
N PHE A 42 -17.46 4.31 4.12
CA PHE A 42 -16.71 3.08 3.83
C PHE A 42 -16.89 2.06 4.97
N PRO A 43 -17.16 0.77 4.67
CA PRO A 43 -17.33 -0.22 5.73
C PRO A 43 -15.99 -0.53 6.39
N VAL A 44 -15.83 -0.12 7.64
CA VAL A 44 -14.69 -0.47 8.51
C VAL A 44 -15.15 -1.38 9.64
N THR A 45 -14.28 -2.28 10.10
CA THR A 45 -14.59 -3.20 11.20
C THR A 45 -14.14 -2.63 12.55
N SER A 46 -14.88 -2.97 13.62
CA SER A 46 -14.47 -2.61 14.98
C SER A 46 -13.11 -3.22 15.31
N GLY A 47 -12.19 -2.42 15.87
CA GLY A 47 -10.84 -2.87 16.23
C GLY A 47 -9.85 -2.90 15.08
N ALA A 48 -10.24 -2.51 13.87
CA ALA A 48 -9.32 -2.31 12.75
C ALA A 48 -8.29 -1.21 13.05
N PHE A 49 -7.12 -1.31 12.42
CA PHE A 49 -5.97 -0.43 12.62
C PHE A 49 -6.34 1.06 12.50
N GLN A 50 -7.08 1.42 11.45
CA GLN A 50 -7.55 2.78 11.22
C GLN A 50 -9.02 2.76 10.78
N THR A 51 -9.90 3.32 11.62
CA THR A 51 -11.35 3.33 11.40
C THR A 51 -11.89 4.67 10.91
N THR A 52 -11.05 5.70 10.87
CA THR A 52 -11.42 7.03 10.40
C THR A 52 -10.34 7.61 9.49
N THR A 53 -10.76 8.49 8.59
CA THR A 53 -9.89 9.28 7.72
C THR A 53 -10.53 10.65 7.51
N THR A 54 -9.73 11.69 7.26
CA THR A 54 -10.24 13.03 6.97
C THR A 54 -10.40 13.29 5.48
N ASP A 55 -9.63 12.60 4.63
CA ASP A 55 -9.55 12.80 3.18
C ASP A 55 -9.25 11.46 2.47
N GLY A 56 -9.09 11.50 1.14
CA GLY A 56 -8.91 10.31 0.34
C GLY A 56 -7.64 9.52 0.73
N THR A 57 -7.81 8.23 0.98
CA THR A 57 -6.80 7.37 1.62
C THR A 57 -6.87 5.94 1.10
N GLY A 58 -5.81 5.18 1.33
CA GLY A 58 -5.78 3.77 1.01
C GLY A 58 -6.73 2.97 1.90
N PHE A 59 -7.24 1.84 1.41
CA PHE A 59 -7.95 0.89 2.25
C PHE A 59 -7.50 -0.55 1.96
N VAL A 60 -7.78 -1.41 2.94
CA VAL A 60 -7.65 -2.87 2.83
C VAL A 60 -8.88 -3.51 3.47
N SER A 61 -9.45 -4.50 2.79
CA SER A 61 -10.57 -5.32 3.27
C SER A 61 -10.30 -6.80 3.06
N LYS A 62 -10.58 -7.61 4.07
CA LYS A 62 -10.53 -9.07 4.02
C LYS A 62 -11.93 -9.67 4.09
N PHE A 63 -12.25 -10.59 3.20
CA PHE A 63 -13.53 -11.27 3.10
C PHE A 63 -13.37 -12.77 3.34
N SER A 64 -14.35 -13.37 4.02
CA SER A 64 -14.45 -14.84 4.15
C SER A 64 -14.44 -15.53 2.78
N PRO A 65 -14.15 -16.85 2.69
CA PRO A 65 -14.03 -17.52 1.40
C PRO A 65 -15.36 -17.61 0.63
N THR A 66 -16.46 -17.41 1.34
CA THR A 66 -17.79 -17.35 0.74
C THR A 66 -18.19 -15.95 0.24
N GLY A 67 -17.38 -14.94 0.53
CA GLY A 67 -17.67 -13.52 0.31
C GLY A 67 -18.76 -12.94 1.22
N ARG A 68 -19.37 -13.74 2.11
CA ARG A 68 -20.56 -13.31 2.89
C ARG A 68 -20.25 -12.49 4.14
N SER A 69 -18.99 -12.44 4.56
CA SER A 69 -18.55 -11.73 5.75
C SER A 69 -17.29 -10.94 5.45
N LEU A 70 -17.30 -9.68 5.86
CA LEU A 70 -16.13 -8.82 5.97
C LEU A 70 -15.42 -9.19 7.28
N ILE A 71 -14.29 -9.89 7.18
CA ILE A 71 -13.48 -10.35 8.33
C ILE A 71 -12.85 -9.13 9.01
N TYR A 72 -12.17 -8.30 8.22
CA TYR A 72 -11.73 -6.99 8.67
C TYR A 72 -11.76 -5.99 7.51
N SER A 73 -11.80 -4.70 7.85
CA SER A 73 -11.65 -3.61 6.90
C SER A 73 -11.10 -2.38 7.60
N THR A 74 -10.01 -1.84 7.06
CA THR A 74 -9.25 -0.73 7.63
C THR A 74 -8.88 0.27 6.55
N PHE A 75 -8.76 1.53 6.93
CA PHE A 75 -7.97 2.47 6.15
C PHE A 75 -6.47 2.20 6.35
N LEU A 76 -5.68 2.66 5.40
CA LEU A 76 -4.23 2.64 5.43
C LEU A 76 -3.71 3.92 4.76
N GLY A 77 -3.53 4.96 5.56
CA GLY A 77 -2.92 6.19 5.06
C GLY A 77 -2.84 7.31 6.09
N GLY A 78 -2.17 8.39 5.69
CA GLY A 78 -2.09 9.62 6.45
C GLY A 78 -3.12 10.67 6.01
N ASN A 79 -2.88 11.92 6.41
CA ASN A 79 -3.64 13.09 6.00
C ASN A 79 -2.81 13.86 4.97
N PRO A 80 -3.03 13.63 3.67
CA PRO A 80 -2.34 14.41 2.66
C PRO A 80 -2.88 15.84 2.60
N SER A 81 -2.02 16.81 2.26
CA SER A 81 -2.45 18.20 2.06
C SER A 81 -3.17 18.41 0.73
N ASP A 82 -2.75 17.68 -0.32
CA ASP A 82 -3.17 17.96 -1.70
C ASP A 82 -3.49 16.70 -2.53
N PHE A 83 -3.05 15.50 -2.11
CA PHE A 83 -3.10 14.28 -2.93
C PHE A 83 -3.34 13.00 -2.12
N ASN A 84 -4.32 12.20 -2.52
CA ASN A 84 -4.74 10.99 -1.81
C ASN A 84 -3.63 9.92 -1.70
N SER A 85 -3.75 9.01 -0.72
CA SER A 85 -2.92 7.79 -0.69
C SER A 85 -3.68 6.63 -1.34
N ALA A 86 -2.98 5.74 -2.03
CA ALA A 86 -3.58 4.56 -2.66
C ALA A 86 -2.80 3.29 -2.29
N VAL A 87 -3.52 2.17 -2.16
CA VAL A 87 -2.92 0.82 -2.08
C VAL A 87 -3.05 0.18 -3.46
N ASP A 88 -1.95 0.18 -4.21
CA ASP A 88 -1.91 -0.24 -5.61
C ASP A 88 -1.62 -1.74 -5.77
N GLY A 89 -0.94 -2.35 -4.79
CA GLY A 89 -0.58 -3.77 -4.81
C GLY A 89 -0.68 -4.43 -3.45
N ILE A 90 -1.18 -5.67 -3.43
CA ILE A 90 -1.20 -6.52 -2.23
C ILE A 90 -0.74 -7.94 -2.53
N ALA A 91 -0.14 -8.59 -1.54
CA ALA A 91 0.20 -10.01 -1.52
C ALA A 91 -0.06 -10.59 -0.13
N VAL A 92 -0.32 -11.90 -0.05
CA VAL A 92 -0.58 -12.60 1.22
C VAL A 92 0.32 -13.82 1.28
N ASP A 93 0.97 -14.04 2.43
CA ASP A 93 1.82 -15.20 2.66
C ASP A 93 1.01 -16.45 3.10
N PRO A 94 1.63 -17.64 3.22
CA PRO A 94 0.95 -18.84 3.69
C PRO A 94 0.36 -18.74 5.11
N GLU A 95 0.92 -17.87 5.96
CA GLU A 95 0.50 -17.62 7.33
C GLU A 95 -0.72 -16.69 7.41
N GLY A 96 -0.99 -15.92 6.34
CA GLY A 96 -2.13 -15.02 6.19
C GLY A 96 -1.80 -13.54 6.42
N HIS A 97 -0.52 -13.19 6.57
CA HIS A 97 -0.06 -11.80 6.71
C HIS A 97 -0.25 -11.08 5.37
N LEU A 98 -0.80 -9.87 5.43
CA LEU A 98 -1.00 -9.06 4.25
C LEU A 98 0.14 -8.08 4.09
N TYR A 99 0.75 -8.11 2.91
CA TYR A 99 1.74 -7.16 2.45
C TYR A 99 1.09 -6.21 1.44
N ALA A 100 1.30 -4.93 1.63
CA ALA A 100 0.73 -3.88 0.82
C ALA A 100 1.81 -2.91 0.33
N THR A 101 1.67 -2.45 -0.91
CA THR A 101 2.42 -1.35 -1.48
C THR A 101 1.49 -0.41 -2.20
N GLY A 102 1.98 0.79 -2.46
CA GLY A 102 1.22 1.84 -3.10
C GLY A 102 2.00 3.14 -3.06
N SER A 103 1.27 4.25 -3.12
CA SER A 103 1.85 5.59 -3.13
C SER A 103 1.16 6.52 -2.13
N THR A 104 1.96 7.42 -1.55
CA THR A 104 1.46 8.42 -0.60
C THR A 104 2.21 9.74 -0.71
N ALA A 105 1.45 10.83 -0.71
CA ALA A 105 1.96 12.19 -0.53
C ALA A 105 1.89 12.64 0.94
N ALA A 106 1.30 11.83 1.82
CA ALA A 106 1.13 12.18 3.22
C ALA A 106 2.48 12.19 3.95
N THR A 107 2.69 13.18 4.80
CA THR A 107 3.89 13.26 5.67
C THR A 107 3.70 12.52 7.00
N ASN A 108 2.45 12.16 7.31
CA ASN A 108 2.03 11.42 8.49
C ASN A 108 1.42 10.05 8.14
N PHE A 109 1.80 9.45 7.01
CA PHE A 109 1.47 8.04 6.73
C PHE A 109 2.00 7.18 7.90
N PRO A 110 1.22 6.18 8.36
CA PRO A 110 1.59 5.39 9.52
C PRO A 110 2.81 4.51 9.20
N VAL A 111 3.89 4.69 9.97
CA VAL A 111 5.14 3.92 9.87
C VAL A 111 5.49 3.30 11.22
N THR A 112 6.17 2.17 11.22
CA THR A 112 6.61 1.51 12.46
C THR A 112 7.87 2.14 13.03
N SER A 113 8.12 1.90 14.33
CA SER A 113 9.27 2.50 15.03
C SER A 113 10.64 2.02 14.51
N ASP A 114 10.66 0.89 13.82
CA ASP A 114 11.82 0.23 13.19
C ASP A 114 11.86 0.44 11.67
N ALA A 115 10.97 1.27 11.12
CA ALA A 115 10.90 1.56 9.70
C ALA A 115 12.25 2.01 9.11
N TYR A 116 12.55 1.51 7.91
CA TYR A 116 13.72 1.90 7.14
C TYR A 116 13.74 3.41 6.85
N GLN A 117 12.60 3.96 6.44
CA GLN A 117 12.38 5.37 6.20
C GLN A 117 11.14 5.85 6.95
N LYS A 118 11.36 6.71 7.95
CA LYS A 118 10.31 7.23 8.86
C LYS A 118 9.63 8.51 8.39
N SER A 119 10.15 9.14 7.35
CA SER A 119 9.67 10.43 6.85
C SER A 119 9.54 10.42 5.34
N ASN A 120 8.43 10.97 4.85
CA ASN A 120 8.22 11.13 3.42
C ASN A 120 9.13 12.24 2.86
N GLY A 121 10.03 11.87 1.93
CA GLY A 121 10.93 12.81 1.27
C GLY A 121 10.38 13.44 -0.01
N ALA A 122 9.14 13.11 -0.40
CA ALA A 122 8.56 13.56 -1.66
C ALA A 122 8.48 15.09 -1.70
N VAL A 123 8.74 15.67 -2.87
CA VAL A 123 8.53 17.11 -3.08
C VAL A 123 7.03 17.42 -3.09
N PRO A 124 6.62 18.67 -2.75
CA PRO A 124 5.21 19.04 -2.76
C PRO A 124 4.52 18.67 -4.06
N GLY A 125 3.38 17.98 -3.93
CA GLY A 125 2.59 17.47 -5.04
C GLY A 125 3.16 16.27 -5.77
N ARG A 126 4.02 15.49 -5.12
CA ARG A 126 4.50 14.18 -5.57
C ARG A 126 4.32 13.13 -4.49
N TYR A 127 4.53 11.89 -4.88
CA TYR A 127 4.37 10.71 -4.03
C TYR A 127 5.71 10.04 -3.81
N ASN A 128 5.80 9.33 -2.68
CA ASN A 128 6.73 8.23 -2.54
C ASN A 128 5.95 6.94 -2.39
N ALA A 129 6.61 5.82 -2.72
CA ALA A 129 6.05 4.52 -2.45
C ALA A 129 6.01 4.25 -0.94
N PHE A 130 5.25 3.25 -0.54
CA PHE A 130 5.34 2.67 0.80
C PHE A 130 5.34 1.14 0.71
N PHE A 131 5.76 0.53 1.81
CA PHE A 131 5.57 -0.89 2.07
C PHE A 131 5.00 -1.06 3.47
N THR A 132 3.95 -1.87 3.59
CA THR A 132 3.24 -2.14 4.84
C THR A 132 2.97 -3.63 4.98
N GLU A 133 3.17 -4.17 6.18
CA GLU A 133 2.72 -5.49 6.62
C GLU A 133 1.67 -5.31 7.71
N LEU A 134 0.49 -5.89 7.51
CA LEU A 134 -0.61 -5.92 8.48
C LEU A 134 -0.66 -7.28 9.17
N ASN A 135 -0.96 -7.26 10.47
CA ASN A 135 -1.21 -8.48 11.22
C ASN A 135 -2.51 -9.17 10.75
N LEU A 136 -2.67 -10.43 11.15
CA LEU A 136 -3.72 -11.34 10.64
C LEU A 136 -5.16 -10.84 10.81
N ASP A 137 -5.42 -10.02 11.83
CA ASP A 137 -6.75 -9.45 12.12
C ASP A 137 -6.93 -8.01 11.63
N GLY A 138 -5.89 -7.42 11.01
CA GLY A 138 -5.91 -6.06 10.48
C GLY A 138 -5.99 -4.97 11.55
N SER A 139 -5.64 -5.27 12.80
CA SER A 139 -5.68 -4.32 13.93
C SER A 139 -4.38 -3.53 14.13
N ALA A 140 -3.25 -4.00 13.58
CA ALA A 140 -1.95 -3.35 13.74
C ALA A 140 -1.03 -3.57 12.54
N LEU A 141 -0.09 -2.62 12.37
CA LEU A 141 1.03 -2.76 11.44
C LEU A 141 2.14 -3.55 12.13
N GLU A 142 2.59 -4.63 11.50
CA GLU A 142 3.79 -5.34 11.93
C GLU A 142 5.05 -4.63 11.43
N TYR A 143 4.97 -4.10 10.21
CA TYR A 143 6.01 -3.25 9.64
C TYR A 143 5.38 -2.22 8.71
N SER A 144 5.92 -1.00 8.66
CA SER A 144 5.53 -0.01 7.65
C SER A 144 6.61 1.04 7.45
N THR A 145 6.95 1.31 6.19
CA THR A 145 7.99 2.27 5.82
C THR A 145 7.58 3.07 4.59
N TYR A 146 8.04 4.31 4.50
CA TYR A 146 8.15 4.96 3.19
C TYR A 146 9.24 4.27 2.36
N LEU A 147 9.15 4.41 1.04
CA LEU A 147 10.15 3.94 0.10
C LEU A 147 10.25 4.93 -1.05
N GLY A 148 11.19 5.87 -0.97
CA GLY A 148 11.36 6.85 -2.02
C GLY A 148 12.35 7.95 -1.70
N GLY A 149 12.64 8.76 -2.71
CA GLY A 149 13.59 9.85 -2.62
C GLY A 149 12.94 11.23 -2.48
N ALA A 150 13.76 12.24 -2.76
CA ALA A 150 13.39 13.63 -2.88
C ALA A 150 13.71 14.11 -4.30
N GLY A 151 12.71 14.62 -4.99
CA GLY A 151 12.83 15.14 -6.35
C GLY A 151 12.17 14.23 -7.38
N GLY A 152 12.63 14.30 -8.62
CA GLY A 152 11.97 13.63 -9.74
C GLY A 152 10.74 14.38 -10.24
N GLN A 153 10.47 14.26 -11.54
CA GLN A 153 9.35 14.97 -12.16
C GLN A 153 7.99 14.32 -11.83
N TYR A 154 7.98 13.04 -11.47
CA TYR A 154 6.76 12.23 -11.40
C TYR A 154 6.46 11.65 -10.00
N GLY A 155 7.46 11.56 -9.11
CA GLY A 155 7.37 10.84 -7.83
C GLY A 155 7.87 9.40 -7.94
N ASP A 156 7.76 8.66 -6.85
CA ASP A 156 8.06 7.24 -6.75
C ASP A 156 6.79 6.48 -6.35
N PHE A 157 6.54 5.33 -6.98
CA PHE A 157 5.31 4.56 -6.86
C PHE A 157 5.61 3.08 -6.67
N GLY A 158 4.96 2.45 -5.70
CA GLY A 158 4.88 0.99 -5.61
C GLY A 158 3.64 0.53 -6.34
N SER A 159 3.78 -0.26 -7.39
CA SER A 159 2.67 -0.64 -8.29
C SER A 159 2.25 -2.11 -8.12
N SER A 160 3.14 -2.97 -7.66
CA SER A 160 2.82 -4.36 -7.37
C SER A 160 3.78 -4.96 -6.35
N ILE A 161 3.37 -6.07 -5.76
CA ILE A 161 4.13 -6.76 -4.72
C ILE A 161 3.94 -8.27 -4.87
N ALA A 162 5.01 -9.02 -4.61
CA ALA A 162 4.98 -10.47 -4.46
C ALA A 162 5.61 -10.85 -3.12
N VAL A 163 5.16 -11.96 -2.53
CA VAL A 163 5.75 -12.51 -1.31
C VAL A 163 6.11 -13.98 -1.53
N ASP A 164 7.26 -14.41 -1.05
CA ASP A 164 7.62 -15.83 -1.05
C ASP A 164 7.10 -16.57 0.20
N LYS A 165 7.32 -17.89 0.25
CA LYS A 165 6.87 -18.72 1.38
C LYS A 165 7.62 -18.49 2.68
N SER A 166 8.65 -17.63 2.67
CA SER A 166 9.43 -17.27 3.83
C SER A 166 9.09 -15.86 4.32
N GLY A 167 8.05 -15.23 3.76
CA GLY A 167 7.63 -13.87 4.11
C GLY A 167 8.53 -12.79 3.49
N ASN A 168 9.39 -13.12 2.52
CA ASN A 168 10.17 -12.09 1.84
C ASN A 168 9.28 -11.40 0.81
N ALA A 169 8.99 -10.11 1.04
CA ALA A 169 8.27 -9.28 0.10
C ALA A 169 9.20 -8.71 -0.97
N PHE A 170 8.70 -8.58 -2.19
CA PHE A 170 9.37 -7.97 -3.35
C PHE A 170 8.42 -6.94 -3.96
N VAL A 171 8.78 -5.66 -3.83
CA VAL A 171 7.98 -4.52 -4.33
C VAL A 171 8.47 -4.12 -5.71
N PHE A 172 7.56 -3.83 -6.64
CA PHE A 172 7.86 -3.34 -7.98
C PHE A 172 7.15 -2.02 -8.24
N GLY A 173 7.73 -1.15 -9.06
CA GLY A 173 7.04 0.05 -9.50
C GLY A 173 7.92 1.04 -10.25
N GLU A 174 7.57 2.32 -10.15
CA GLU A 174 8.20 3.41 -10.89
C GLU A 174 8.94 4.33 -9.95
N VAL A 175 10.14 4.75 -10.36
CA VAL A 175 10.96 5.66 -9.57
C VAL A 175 11.43 6.79 -10.49
N SER A 176 11.25 8.02 -10.05
CA SER A 176 11.78 9.20 -10.72
C SER A 176 12.75 10.00 -9.85
N SER A 177 12.82 9.70 -8.55
CA SER A 177 13.75 10.37 -7.65
C SER A 177 15.20 9.98 -7.94
N PRO A 178 16.13 10.96 -8.08
CA PRO A 178 17.54 10.68 -8.33
C PRO A 178 18.26 10.07 -7.11
N ASN A 179 17.71 10.28 -5.91
CA ASN A 179 18.22 9.80 -4.63
C ASN A 179 17.34 8.68 -4.02
N PHE A 180 16.66 7.89 -4.86
CA PHE A 180 15.93 6.72 -4.40
C PHE A 180 16.85 5.77 -3.61
N PRO A 181 16.42 5.25 -2.46
CA PRO A 181 17.24 4.35 -1.65
C PRO A 181 17.53 3.05 -2.38
N VAL A 182 18.81 2.70 -2.50
CA VAL A 182 19.29 1.46 -3.13
C VAL A 182 20.26 0.74 -2.21
N THR A 183 20.27 -0.58 -2.25
CA THR A 183 21.21 -1.39 -1.47
C THR A 183 22.57 -1.50 -2.16
N LYS A 184 23.61 -1.79 -1.38
CA LYS A 184 24.93 -2.06 -1.94
C LYS A 184 24.87 -3.33 -2.79
N GLY A 185 25.28 -3.23 -4.05
CA GLY A 185 25.28 -4.35 -4.99
C GLY A 185 24.05 -4.39 -5.92
N ALA A 186 23.14 -3.41 -5.80
CA ALA A 186 22.09 -3.21 -6.80
C ALA A 186 22.67 -3.05 -8.21
N TYR A 187 21.97 -3.60 -9.21
CA TYR A 187 22.40 -3.55 -10.62
C TYR A 187 22.56 -2.13 -11.15
N ARG A 188 21.78 -1.18 -10.61
CA ARG A 188 21.96 0.27 -10.79
C ARG A 188 21.77 0.97 -9.45
N THR A 189 22.67 1.89 -9.13
CA THR A 189 22.66 2.63 -7.86
C THR A 189 22.33 4.11 -8.01
N THR A 190 22.05 4.56 -9.22
CA THR A 190 21.67 5.94 -9.53
C THR A 190 20.59 5.93 -10.59
N ASN A 191 19.47 6.61 -10.32
CA ASN A 191 18.47 6.86 -11.34
C ASN A 191 18.91 8.05 -12.20
N ILE A 192 19.32 7.76 -13.43
CA ILE A 192 19.80 8.74 -14.41
C ILE A 192 18.76 9.03 -15.50
N ALA A 193 17.57 8.40 -15.42
CA ALA A 193 16.55 8.47 -16.46
C ALA A 193 15.34 9.29 -15.99
N SER A 194 15.07 10.37 -16.72
CA SER A 194 13.72 10.91 -16.83
C SER A 194 12.84 9.88 -17.56
N GLY A 195 12.30 8.92 -16.82
CA GLY A 195 11.34 7.90 -17.28
C GLY A 195 11.99 6.63 -17.84
N THR A 196 12.12 5.58 -17.02
CA THR A 196 11.87 4.16 -17.37
C THR A 196 12.03 3.25 -16.14
N GLU A 197 11.19 2.22 -16.11
CA GLU A 197 10.86 1.27 -15.03
C GLU A 197 12.03 0.74 -14.18
N LEU A 198 11.82 0.63 -12.86
CA LEU A 198 12.69 -0.11 -11.94
C LEU A 198 12.00 -1.41 -11.50
N SER A 199 12.47 -2.55 -12.00
CA SER A 199 12.27 -3.83 -11.33
C SER A 199 13.41 -4.04 -10.32
N ASP A 200 13.32 -3.44 -9.14
CA ASP A 200 14.22 -3.79 -8.02
C ASP A 200 13.44 -4.55 -6.95
N SER A 201 13.82 -5.80 -6.74
CA SER A 201 13.18 -6.70 -5.80
C SER A 201 13.93 -6.60 -4.47
N LEU A 202 13.57 -5.65 -3.61
CA LEU A 202 14.13 -5.57 -2.26
C LEU A 202 13.43 -6.60 -1.37
N PRO A 203 14.14 -7.57 -0.76
CA PRO A 203 13.57 -8.35 0.33
C PRO A 203 13.35 -7.41 1.52
N LEU A 204 12.13 -6.91 1.67
CA LEU A 204 11.68 -6.26 2.89
C LEU A 204 11.09 -7.37 3.76
N SER A 205 11.93 -8.02 4.55
CA SER A 205 11.48 -8.95 5.60
C SER A 205 11.30 -8.18 6.90
N SER A 206 10.21 -8.40 7.63
CA SER A 206 10.15 -8.04 9.04
C SER A 206 11.31 -8.73 9.78
N PRO A 207 11.99 -8.05 10.72
CA PRO A 207 12.99 -8.70 11.54
C PRO A 207 12.29 -9.78 12.37
N GLN A 208 12.49 -11.05 12.00
CA GLN A 208 12.04 -12.22 12.75
C GLN A 208 12.59 -12.10 14.19
N SER A 209 11.68 -12.11 15.18
CA SER A 209 11.99 -12.07 16.62
C SER A 209 12.74 -13.31 17.10
#